data_AF-A0A968ABE9-F1
#
_entry.id   AF-A0A968ABE9-F1
#
_cell.length_a   1.000
_cell.length_b   1.000
_cell.length_c   1.000
_cell.angle_alpha   90.00
_cell.angle_beta   90.00
_cell.angle_gamma   90.00
#
_symmetry.space_group_name_H-M   'P 1'
#
loop_
_entity.id
_entity.type
_entity.pdbx_description
1 polymer ?
#
loop_
_entity_poly.entity_id
_entity_poly.type
_entity_poly.pdbx_seq_one_letter_code
_entity_poly.pdbx_strand_id
1 'polypeptide(L)'
;MTTQILDFSRQSILDRQSIDLVPFLESFATLLGRTLPENIEIELDHEADSYVIMVDSGRIQQALMNLVLNSRDAMPDGGWIRLGIETIDYEPEEERPITELGEVDWVR
;
A
#
# COMPACT_ATOMS: atom_id res chain seq x y z
N MET A 1 -20.21 7.85 -6.54
CA MET A 1 -20.81 6.50 -6.50
C MET A 1 -20.08 5.61 -7.47
N THR A 2 -19.09 4.84 -7.00
CA THR A 2 -18.61 3.63 -7.68
C THR A 2 -17.96 2.74 -6.63
N THR A 3 -18.77 1.87 -6.05
CA THR A 3 -18.29 0.64 -5.41
C THR A 3 -17.68 -0.21 -6.51
N GLN A 4 -16.35 -0.22 -6.61
CA GLN A 4 -15.62 -1.24 -7.39
C GLN A 4 -14.85 -2.14 -6.44
N ILE A 5 -15.62 -2.90 -5.65
CA ILE A 5 -15.16 -4.21 -5.21
C ILE A 5 -15.59 -5.18 -6.31
N LEU A 6 -14.80 -5.28 -7.38
CA LEU A 6 -14.87 -6.37 -8.35
C LEU A 6 -13.49 -6.53 -9.00
N ASP A 7 -12.50 -6.99 -8.23
CA ASP A 7 -11.30 -7.62 -8.83
C ASP A 7 -10.61 -8.64 -7.90
N PHE A 8 -11.35 -9.22 -6.96
CA PHE A 8 -10.83 -10.27 -6.06
C PHE A 8 -10.81 -11.69 -6.69
N SER A 9 -11.24 -11.85 -7.95
CA SER A 9 -11.38 -13.17 -8.59
C SER A 9 -10.23 -13.56 -9.54
N ARG A 10 -9.23 -12.70 -9.78
CA ARG A 10 -8.03 -13.16 -10.46
C ARG A 10 -7.05 -13.61 -9.41
N GLN A 11 -6.83 -14.92 -9.38
CA GLN A 11 -5.67 -15.57 -8.81
C GLN A 11 -4.43 -15.03 -9.54
N SER A 12 -4.08 -13.78 -9.22
CA SER A 12 -2.84 -13.15 -9.61
C SER A 12 -1.76 -13.97 -8.94
N ILE A 13 -0.87 -14.53 -9.76
CA ILE A 13 0.31 -15.23 -9.26
C ILE A 13 1.07 -14.19 -8.44
N LEU A 14 1.10 -14.37 -7.13
CA LEU A 14 1.86 -13.52 -6.22
C LEU A 14 3.34 -13.65 -6.57
N ASP A 15 3.90 -12.64 -7.21
CA ASP A 15 5.33 -12.60 -7.52
C ASP A 15 6.08 -11.97 -6.35
N ARG A 16 6.17 -12.74 -5.26
CA ARG A 16 6.87 -12.30 -4.04
C ARG A 16 8.37 -12.28 -4.30
N GLN A 17 8.95 -11.11 -4.16
CA GLN A 17 10.38 -10.89 -4.28
C GLN A 17 10.89 -10.14 -3.04
N SER A 18 12.19 -10.28 -2.78
CA SER A 18 12.87 -9.52 -1.74
C SER A 18 13.08 -8.10 -2.27
N ILE A 19 12.40 -7.12 -1.67
CA ILE A 19 12.57 -5.71 -2.02
C ILE A 19 13.06 -4.93 -0.81
N ASP A 20 13.91 -3.93 -1.06
CA ASP A 20 14.18 -2.88 -0.08
C ASP A 20 13.17 -1.75 -0.28
N LEU A 21 12.41 -1.44 0.77
CA LEU A 21 11.35 -0.43 0.71
C LEU A 21 11.88 1.00 0.59
N VAL A 22 13.08 1.30 1.08
CA VAL A 22 13.64 2.67 1.01
C VAL A 22 13.82 3.11 -0.46
N PRO A 23 14.67 2.45 -1.27
CA PRO A 23 14.85 2.85 -2.67
C PRO A 23 13.57 2.67 -3.51
N PHE A 24 12.70 1.74 -3.14
CA PHE A 24 11.39 1.58 -3.77
C PHE A 24 10.52 2.82 -3.54
N LEU A 25 10.40 3.31 -2.30
CA LEU A 25 9.60 4.49 -1.99
C LEU A 25 10.24 5.79 -2.50
N GLU A 26 11.57 5.91 -2.53
CA GLU A 26 12.25 7.06 -3.15
C GLU A 26 11.92 7.18 -4.65
N SER A 27 11.97 6.04 -5.36
CA SER A 27 11.59 5.98 -6.77
C SER A 27 10.12 6.33 -6.96
N PHE A 28 9.25 5.80 -6.08
CA PHE A 28 7.82 6.07 -6.10
C PHE A 28 7.50 7.54 -5.82
N ALA A 29 8.12 8.16 -4.80
CA ALA A 29 7.99 9.57 -4.48
C ALA A 29 8.44 10.47 -5.64
N THR A 30 9.54 10.10 -6.31
CA THR A 30 10.01 10.80 -7.52
C THR A 30 8.98 10.73 -8.65
N LEU A 31 8.32 9.58 -8.85
CA LEU A 31 7.26 9.44 -9.85
C LEU A 31 6.03 10.27 -9.48
N LEU A 32 5.64 10.28 -8.21
CA LEU A 32 4.51 11.06 -7.70
C LEU A 32 4.72 12.56 -7.88
N GLY A 33 5.92 13.07 -7.58
CA GLY A 33 6.26 14.48 -7.79
C GLY A 33 6.16 14.94 -9.25
N ARG A 34 6.20 14.00 -10.22
CA ARG A 34 5.98 14.29 -11.66
C ARG A 34 4.53 14.14 -12.10
N THR A 35 3.70 13.45 -11.31
CA THR A 35 2.33 13.05 -11.68
C THR A 35 1.29 13.89 -10.95
N LEU A 36 1.58 14.34 -9.73
CA LEU A 36 0.69 15.16 -8.93
C LEU A 36 0.82 16.65 -9.28
N PRO A 37 -0.23 17.44 -9.00
CA PRO A 37 -0.17 18.90 -9.10
C PRO A 37 0.98 19.52 -8.31
N GLU A 38 1.53 20.63 -8.79
CA GLU A 38 2.67 21.33 -8.18
C GLU A 38 2.39 21.88 -6.77
N ASN A 39 1.12 22.04 -6.38
CA ASN A 39 0.73 22.46 -5.03
C ASN A 39 0.66 21.30 -4.01
N ILE A 40 1.09 20.09 -4.39
CA ILE A 40 1.23 18.96 -3.48
C ILE A 40 2.70 18.59 -3.35
N GLU A 41 3.22 18.70 -2.14
CA GLU A 41 4.57 18.28 -1.78
C GLU A 41 4.58 16.84 -1.27
N ILE A 42 5.59 16.07 -1.68
CA ILE A 42 5.79 14.69 -1.23
C ILE A 42 6.98 14.65 -0.28
N GLU A 43 6.76 14.12 0.92
CA GLU A 43 7.80 13.84 1.90
C GLU A 43 7.94 12.33 2.10
N LEU A 44 9.18 11.86 2.19
CA LEU A 44 9.50 10.50 2.58
C LEU A 44 10.22 10.53 3.93
N ASP A 45 9.72 9.74 4.88
CA ASP A 45 10.23 9.65 6.24
C ASP A 45 10.54 8.18 6.56
N HIS A 46 11.76 7.92 7.00
CA HIS A 46 12.20 6.58 7.37
C HIS A 46 13.38 6.66 8.34
N GLU A 47 13.34 5.88 9.41
CA GLU A 47 14.38 5.93 10.45
C GLU A 47 15.65 5.15 10.09
N ALA A 48 15.51 4.07 9.31
CA ALA A 48 16.60 3.22 8.86
C ALA A 48 16.84 3.37 7.36
N ASP A 49 18.08 3.12 6.94
CA ASP A 49 18.49 3.22 5.53
C ASP A 49 18.01 2.05 4.66
N SER A 50 17.49 0.98 5.26
CA SER A 50 17.07 -0.22 4.53
C SER A 50 16.00 -0.99 5.29
N TYR A 51 14.95 -1.40 4.55
CA TYR A 51 13.87 -2.25 5.04
C TYR A 51 13.57 -3.33 4.01
N VAL A 52 14.21 -4.49 4.16
CA VAL A 52 14.08 -5.60 3.21
C VAL A 52 12.91 -6.50 3.60
N ILE A 53 11.90 -6.62 2.73
CA ILE A 53 10.73 -7.48 2.95
C ILE A 53 10.43 -8.38 1.74
N MET A 54 9.76 -9.50 1.99
CA MET A 54 9.27 -10.41 0.94
C MET A 54 7.85 -10.06 0.55
N VAL A 55 7.67 -9.44 -0.61
CA VAL A 55 6.36 -8.94 -1.05
C VAL A 55 6.23 -8.88 -2.57
N ASP A 56 5.01 -8.77 -3.04
CA ASP A 56 4.70 -8.43 -4.43
C ASP A 56 4.76 -6.90 -4.59
N SER A 57 5.78 -6.41 -5.31
CA SER A 57 6.04 -4.98 -5.48
C SER A 57 4.90 -4.26 -6.24
N GLY A 58 4.27 -4.94 -7.19
CA GLY A 58 3.13 -4.40 -7.93
C GLY A 58 1.94 -4.14 -7.02
N ARG A 59 1.66 -5.05 -6.08
CA ARG A 59 0.59 -4.87 -5.08
C ARG A 59 0.86 -3.74 -4.11
N ILE A 60 2.10 -3.60 -3.62
CA ILE A 60 2.46 -2.44 -2.78
C ILE A 60 2.29 -1.14 -3.56
N GLN A 61 2.83 -1.08 -4.79
CA GLN A 61 2.73 0.12 -5.61
C GLN A 61 1.26 0.52 -5.87
N GLN A 62 0.40 -0.45 -6.18
CA GLN A 62 -1.03 -0.21 -6.39
C GLN A 62 -1.72 0.27 -5.10
N ALA A 63 -1.41 -0.34 -3.95
CA ALA A 63 -1.97 0.08 -2.67
C ALA A 63 -1.57 1.53 -2.34
N LEU A 64 -0.29 1.86 -2.47
CA LEU A 64 0.21 3.22 -2.23
C LEU A 64 -0.40 4.23 -3.21
N MET A 65 -0.51 3.88 -4.49
CA MET A 65 -1.14 4.74 -5.49
C MET A 65 -2.58 5.08 -5.11
N ASN A 66 -3.36 4.09 -4.68
CA ASN A 66 -4.75 4.33 -4.26
C ASN A 66 -4.82 5.30 -3.07
N LEU A 67 -3.93 5.15 -2.07
CA LEU A 67 -3.89 6.06 -0.92
C LEU A 67 -3.48 7.48 -1.32
N VAL A 68 -2.51 7.62 -2.20
CA VAL A 68 -2.04 8.92 -2.70
C VAL A 68 -3.12 9.62 -3.52
N LEU A 69 -3.81 8.90 -4.41
CA LEU A 69 -4.92 9.46 -5.19
C LEU A 69 -6.06 9.90 -4.27
N ASN A 70 -6.42 9.09 -3.28
CA ASN A 70 -7.43 9.47 -2.28
C ASN A 70 -7.01 10.73 -1.50
N SER A 71 -5.72 10.84 -1.15
CA SER A 71 -5.19 12.01 -0.44
C SER A 71 -5.25 13.26 -1.31
N ARG A 72 -4.80 13.17 -2.57
CA ARG A 72 -4.90 14.26 -3.56
C ARG A 72 -6.34 14.75 -3.71
N ASP A 73 -7.26 13.83 -3.89
CA ASP A 73 -8.67 14.17 -4.14
C ASP A 73 -9.32 14.86 -2.93
N ALA A 74 -8.79 14.63 -1.72
CA ALA A 74 -9.20 15.30 -0.49
C ALA A 74 -8.53 16.66 -0.25
N MET A 75 -7.56 17.09 -1.08
CA MET A 75 -6.76 18.29 -0.89
C MET A 75 -6.96 19.32 -2.03
N PRO A 76 -8.08 20.07 -2.04
CA PRO A 76 -8.38 21.03 -3.10
C PRO A 76 -7.37 22.20 -3.19
N ASP A 77 -6.82 22.63 -2.06
CA ASP A 77 -5.85 23.73 -2.00
C ASP A 77 -4.38 23.25 -2.07
N GLY A 78 -4.15 21.94 -2.09
CA GLY A 78 -2.83 21.34 -1.99
C GLY A 78 -2.43 20.97 -0.55
N GLY A 79 -1.14 20.72 -0.33
CA GLY A 79 -0.61 20.33 0.98
C GLY A 79 0.55 19.34 0.89
N TRP A 80 0.75 18.55 1.96
CA TRP A 80 1.81 17.55 2.05
C TRP A 80 1.24 16.14 2.12
N ILE A 81 1.79 15.24 1.31
CA ILE A 81 1.63 13.80 1.47
C ILE A 81 2.94 13.26 2.01
N ARG A 82 2.92 12.77 3.26
CA ARG A 82 4.07 12.11 3.90
C ARG A 82 3.93 10.59 3.79
N LEU A 83 4.95 9.94 3.28
CA LEU A 83 5.10 8.49 3.27
C LEU A 83 6.10 8.12 4.37
N GLY A 84 5.67 7.33 5.36
CA GLY A 84 6.49 6.91 6.49
C GLY A 84 6.79 5.41 6.46
N ILE A 85 8.01 5.02 6.84
CA ILE A 85 8.36 3.62 7.14
C ILE A 85 8.92 3.53 8.56
N GLU A 86 8.26 2.74 9.40
CA GLU A 86 8.70 2.42 10.76
C GLU A 86 8.60 0.91 11.01
N THR A 87 9.50 0.39 11.84
CA THR A 87 9.35 -0.96 12.39
C THR A 87 8.55 -0.87 13.68
N ILE A 88 7.42 -1.58 13.72
CA ILE A 88 6.60 -1.69 14.92
C ILE A 88 6.79 -3.07 15.56
N ASP A 89 6.97 -3.08 16.88
CA ASP A 89 6.87 -4.31 17.65
C ASP A 89 5.40 -4.71 17.72
N TYR A 90 5.04 -5.74 16.96
CA TYR A 90 3.71 -6.30 16.98
C TYR A 90 3.65 -7.45 17.99
N GLU A 91 3.10 -7.20 19.16
CA GLU A 91 2.63 -8.27 20.05
C GLU A 91 1.30 -8.80 19.48
N PRO A 92 1.24 -10.04 19.00
CA PRO A 92 -0.03 -10.58 18.54
C PRO A 92 -0.98 -10.68 19.74
N GLU A 93 -2.06 -9.90 19.73
CA GLU A 93 -3.20 -10.13 20.63
C GLU A 93 -3.61 -11.60 20.46
N GLU A 94 -3.49 -12.37 21.54
CA GLU A 94 -3.96 -13.75 21.64
C GLU A 94 -5.47 -13.76 21.41
N GLU A 95 -5.90 -13.88 20.15
CA GLU A 95 -7.10 -14.58 19.70
C GLU A 95 -7.24 -14.44 18.17
N ARG A 96 -6.92 -15.51 17.44
CA ARG A 96 -7.42 -15.69 16.06
C ARG A 96 -8.60 -16.67 16.08
N PRO A 97 -9.85 -16.25 16.27
CA PRO A 97 -10.98 -17.14 16.10
C PRO A 97 -11.50 -17.05 14.66
N ILE A 98 -10.80 -17.66 13.70
CA ILE A 98 -11.46 -18.41 12.61
C ILE A 98 -10.50 -19.48 12.06
N THR A 99 -10.24 -20.49 12.89
CA THR A 99 -10.05 -21.85 12.39
C THR A 99 -11.44 -22.36 12.03
N GLU A 100 -11.61 -22.91 10.82
CA GLU A 100 -12.86 -23.48 10.27
C GLU A 100 -13.89 -22.49 9.69
N LEU A 101 -13.59 -21.95 8.50
CA LEU A 101 -14.67 -21.90 7.50
C LEU A 101 -14.90 -23.34 7.03
N GLY A 102 -15.85 -24.02 7.68
CA GLY A 102 -16.40 -25.28 7.17
C GLY A 102 -16.90 -25.11 5.74
N GLU A 103 -16.95 -26.21 4.99
CA GLU A 103 -17.43 -26.26 3.60
C GLU A 103 -18.71 -25.40 3.43
N VAL A 104 -18.57 -24.26 2.76
CA VAL A 104 -19.73 -23.48 2.32
C VAL A 104 -19.94 -23.73 0.84
N ASP A 105 -21.07 -24.37 0.57
CA ASP A 105 -21.62 -24.61 -0.76
C ASP A 105 -22.12 -23.26 -1.30
N TRP A 106 -21.43 -22.71 -2.31
CA TRP A 106 -21.79 -21.42 -2.89
C TRP A 106 -22.96 -21.60 -3.86
N VAL A 107 -24.14 -21.10 -3.50
CA VAL A 107 -25.31 -21.07 -4.38
C VAL A 107 -25.22 -19.91 -5.37
N ARG A 108 -25.59 -20.21 -6.62
CA ARG A 108 -25.49 -19.40 -7.84
C ARG A 108 -26.33 -18.12 -7.84
#